data_AF-A0A9E5PMR6-F1
#
_entry.id   AF-A0A9E5PMR6-F1
#
_cell.length_a   1.000
_cell.length_b   1.000
_cell.length_c   1.000
_cell.angle_alpha   90.00
_cell.angle_beta   90.00
_cell.angle_gamma   90.00
#
_symmetry.space_group_name_H-M   'P 1'
#
loop_
_entity.id
_entity.type
_entity.pdbx_description
1 polymer ?
#
loop_
_entity_poly.entity_id
_entity_poly.type
_entity_poly.pdbx_seq_one_letter_code
_entity_poly.pdbx_strand_id
1 'polypeptide(L)'
;MTDPPAPALSRTLGLFPAANLVVANMIGAGIFTTSGLLMAQLGSPVLMITLWVVGGILALSGALCYGALGAAMPRAGGEYVYLSEQFHPIFGFLTGWVSFFVGFSAPLAASSLGLSEYLASAFPQLLAWGGEVAIKRSIAVAVIVSLTLVHLRGIDYGAKVQNVLTVGKVLLIVGLI
;
A
#
# COMPACT_ATOMS: atom_id res chain seq x y z
N MET A 1 28.74 33.60 3.60
CA MET A 1 27.32 33.41 3.22
C MET A 1 26.92 32.04 3.71
N THR A 2 26.14 31.95 4.78
CA THR A 2 25.52 30.68 5.20
C THR A 2 24.23 30.55 4.42
N ASP A 3 24.08 29.48 3.63
CA ASP A 3 22.81 29.17 2.99
C ASP A 3 21.69 29.14 4.04
N PRO A 4 20.49 29.64 3.71
CA PRO A 4 19.36 29.53 4.63
C PRO A 4 19.12 28.05 4.96
N PRO A 5 18.82 27.71 6.23
CA PRO A 5 18.54 26.33 6.60
C PRO A 5 17.41 25.79 5.72
N ALA A 6 17.61 24.60 5.17
CA ALA A 6 16.61 23.94 4.34
C ALA A 6 15.26 23.89 5.09
N PRO A 7 14.12 24.14 4.40
CA PRO A 7 12.82 24.16 5.04
C PRO A 7 12.56 22.83 5.77
N ALA A 8 12.37 22.90 7.08
CA ALA A 8 12.11 21.74 7.91
C ALA A 8 10.69 21.20 7.61
N LEU A 9 10.58 19.90 7.32
CA LEU A 9 9.29 19.25 7.12
C LEU A 9 8.44 19.32 8.40
N SER A 10 7.19 19.75 8.27
CA SER A 10 6.24 19.78 9.39
C SER A 10 5.79 18.36 9.76
N ARG A 11 5.93 17.99 11.04
CA ARG A 11 5.42 16.72 11.58
C ARG A 11 3.90 16.79 11.75
N THR A 12 3.20 16.63 10.64
CA THR A 12 1.74 16.83 10.56
C THR A 12 0.95 15.56 10.91
N LEU A 13 1.53 14.38 10.67
CA LEU A 13 0.88 13.10 10.99
C LEU A 13 1.19 12.65 12.42
N GLY A 14 0.14 12.46 13.22
CA GLY A 14 0.22 11.83 14.53
C GLY A 14 0.32 10.30 14.46
N LEU A 15 0.44 9.66 15.63
CA LEU A 15 0.59 8.20 15.75
C LEU A 15 -0.55 7.43 15.08
N PHE A 16 -1.80 7.85 15.30
CA PHE A 16 -2.96 7.12 14.76
C PHE A 16 -3.01 7.14 13.22
N PRO A 17 -2.96 8.30 12.53
CA PRO A 17 -2.86 8.33 11.07
C PRO A 17 -1.64 7.57 10.53
N ALA A 18 -0.49 7.64 11.21
CA ALA A 18 0.72 6.92 10.79
C ALA A 18 0.56 5.40 10.90
N ALA A 19 0.05 4.90 12.04
CA ALA A 19 -0.21 3.47 12.22
C ALA A 19 -1.27 2.95 11.23
N ASN A 20 -2.33 3.72 11.02
CA ASN A 20 -3.40 3.34 10.12
C ASN A 20 -2.95 3.36 8.65
N LEU A 21 -2.02 4.24 8.28
CA LEU A 21 -1.34 4.21 6.98
C LEU A 21 -0.56 2.90 6.77
N VAL A 22 0.18 2.44 7.80
CA VAL A 22 0.89 1.15 7.74
C VAL A 22 -0.11 -0.01 7.58
N VAL A 23 -1.18 -0.05 8.38
CA VAL A 23 -2.22 -1.07 8.27
C VAL A 23 -2.87 -1.06 6.88
N ALA A 24 -3.14 0.13 6.32
CA ALA A 24 -3.71 0.30 4.99
C ALA A 24 -2.84 -0.33 3.89
N ASN A 25 -1.52 -0.16 4.00
CA ASN A 25 -0.56 -0.69 3.04
C ASN A 25 -0.38 -2.21 3.18
N MET A 26 -0.54 -2.77 4.39
CA MET A 26 -0.41 -4.21 4.61
C MET A 26 -1.68 -4.97 4.17
N ILE A 27 -2.87 -4.41 4.42
CA ILE A 27 -4.14 -5.01 4.01
C ILE A 27 -4.46 -4.64 2.55
N GLY A 28 -3.90 -5.42 1.63
CA GLY A 28 -4.12 -5.32 0.19
C GLY A 28 -5.23 -6.23 -0.35
N ALA A 29 -5.40 -6.25 -1.67
CA ALA A 29 -6.36 -7.12 -2.36
C ALA A 29 -6.07 -8.63 -2.16
N GLY A 30 -4.84 -9.00 -1.78
CA GLY A 30 -4.42 -10.40 -1.66
C GLY A 30 -5.23 -11.23 -0.65
N ILE A 31 -5.75 -10.62 0.42
CA ILE A 31 -6.64 -11.33 1.36
C ILE A 31 -7.95 -11.75 0.70
N PHE A 32 -8.47 -10.94 -0.23
CA PHE A 32 -9.73 -11.19 -0.93
C PHE A 32 -9.58 -12.03 -2.19
N THR A 33 -8.44 -11.92 -2.90
CA THR A 33 -8.21 -12.58 -4.19
C THR A 33 -7.23 -13.74 -4.07
N THR A 34 -5.97 -13.44 -3.78
CA THR A 34 -4.87 -14.41 -3.81
C THR A 34 -5.07 -15.53 -2.79
N SER A 35 -5.68 -15.23 -1.65
CA SER A 35 -5.96 -16.24 -0.62
C SER A 35 -6.94 -17.31 -1.12
N GLY A 36 -7.98 -16.91 -1.85
CA GLY A 36 -8.90 -17.87 -2.48
C GLY A 36 -8.21 -18.73 -3.54
N LEU A 37 -7.35 -18.11 -4.37
CA LEU A 37 -6.56 -18.82 -5.38
C LEU A 37 -5.58 -19.83 -4.75
N LEU A 38 -4.87 -19.43 -3.69
CA LEU A 38 -3.96 -20.30 -2.95
C LEU A 38 -4.72 -21.47 -2.31
N MET A 39 -5.87 -21.22 -1.71
CA MET A 39 -6.70 -22.27 -1.12
C MET A 39 -7.17 -23.27 -2.18
N ALA A 40 -7.59 -22.80 -3.36
CA ALA A 40 -8.01 -23.66 -4.46
C ALA A 40 -6.88 -24.56 -4.99
N GLN A 41 -5.63 -24.06 -4.97
CA GLN A 41 -4.46 -24.83 -5.39
C GLN A 41 -3.94 -25.78 -4.31
N LEU A 42 -3.94 -25.35 -3.04
CA LEU A 42 -3.44 -26.15 -1.91
C LEU A 42 -4.41 -27.26 -1.50
N GLY A 43 -5.72 -27.00 -1.60
CA GLY A 43 -6.77 -27.93 -1.16
C GLY A 43 -6.78 -28.24 0.35
N SER A 44 -5.97 -27.54 1.16
CA SER A 44 -5.79 -27.81 2.59
C SER A 44 -5.85 -26.53 3.41
N PRO A 45 -6.90 -26.36 4.26
CA PRO A 45 -7.00 -25.22 5.17
C PRO A 45 -5.83 -25.14 6.15
N VAL A 46 -5.32 -26.29 6.62
CA VAL A 46 -4.21 -26.35 7.58
C VAL A 46 -2.92 -25.83 6.95
N LEU A 47 -2.63 -26.23 5.70
CA LEU A 47 -1.47 -25.71 4.97
C LEU A 47 -1.58 -24.20 4.73
N MET A 48 -2.78 -23.73 4.35
CA MET A 48 -3.05 -22.31 4.16
C MET A 48 -2.75 -21.49 5.43
N ILE A 49 -3.30 -21.90 6.58
CA ILE A 49 -3.05 -21.21 7.86
C ILE A 49 -1.57 -21.29 8.27
N THR A 50 -0.92 -22.43 8.04
CA THR A 50 0.52 -22.59 8.34
C THR A 50 1.35 -21.59 7.53
N LEU A 51 1.08 -21.44 6.23
CA LEU A 51 1.75 -20.47 5.36
C LEU A 51 1.49 -19.03 5.81
N TRP A 52 0.26 -18.72 6.23
CA TRP A 52 -0.08 -17.41 6.80
C TRP A 52 0.71 -17.10 8.07
N VAL A 53 0.83 -18.07 8.99
CA VAL A 53 1.61 -17.90 10.22
C VAL A 53 3.08 -17.70 9.91
N VAL A 54 3.67 -18.51 9.03
CA VAL A 54 5.07 -18.37 8.61
C VAL A 54 5.32 -17.02 7.96
N GLY A 55 4.44 -16.60 7.03
CA GLY A 55 4.50 -15.29 6.40
C GLY A 55 4.39 -14.14 7.42
N GLY A 56 3.50 -14.29 8.40
CA GLY A 56 3.32 -13.32 9.49
C GLY A 56 4.57 -13.16 10.37
N ILE A 57 5.25 -14.26 10.70
CA ILE A 57 6.51 -14.22 11.47
C ILE A 57 7.62 -13.52 10.68
N LEU A 58 7.75 -13.82 9.38
CA LEU A 58 8.71 -13.17 8.50
C LEU A 58 8.43 -11.66 8.39
N ALA A 59 7.16 -11.28 8.18
CA ALA A 59 6.76 -9.88 8.12
C ALA A 59 7.00 -9.13 9.43
N LEU A 60 6.70 -9.75 10.57
CA LEU A 60 6.95 -9.16 11.89
C LEU A 60 8.44 -8.93 12.12
N SER A 61 9.28 -9.91 11.76
CA SER A 61 10.74 -9.79 11.87
C SER A 61 11.25 -8.60 11.04
N GLY A 62 10.76 -8.44 9.80
CA GLY A 62 11.07 -7.29 8.96
C GLY A 62 10.59 -5.97 9.58
N ALA A 63 9.37 -5.92 10.10
CA ALA A 63 8.81 -4.72 10.74
C ALA A 63 9.63 -4.27 11.95
N LEU A 64 10.11 -5.20 12.77
CA LEU A 64 11.00 -4.90 13.90
C LEU A 64 12.35 -4.34 13.45
N CYS A 65 12.95 -4.91 12.40
CA CYS A 65 14.18 -4.39 11.81
C CYS A 65 14.00 -2.95 11.30
N TYR A 66 12.93 -2.67 10.55
CA TYR A 66 12.60 -1.32 10.10
C TYR A 66 12.29 -0.36 11.26
N GLY A 67 11.63 -0.85 12.31
CA GLY A 67 11.38 -0.09 13.53
C GLY A 67 12.67 0.35 14.23
N ALA A 68 13.64 -0.56 14.36
CA ALA A 68 14.95 -0.26 14.94
C ALA A 68 15.74 0.75 14.08
N LEU A 69 15.73 0.59 12.75
CA LEU A 69 16.36 1.54 11.83
C LEU A 69 15.70 2.93 11.88
N GLY A 70 14.37 2.99 11.96
CA GLY A 70 13.61 4.22 12.11
C GLY A 70 13.88 4.95 13.43
N ALA A 71 14.09 4.21 14.52
CA ALA A 71 14.49 4.78 15.80
C ALA A 71 15.95 5.27 15.79
N ALA A 72 16.86 4.53 15.16
CA ALA A 72 18.28 4.89 15.07
C ALA A 72 18.55 6.08 14.12
N MET A 73 17.77 6.22 13.04
CA MET A 73 17.91 7.28 12.05
C MET A 73 16.56 7.99 11.81
N PRO A 74 16.12 8.87 12.72
CA PRO A 74 14.80 9.51 12.70
C PRO A 74 14.74 10.70 11.71
N ARG A 75 15.22 10.49 10.48
CA ARG A 75 15.19 11.46 9.38
C ARG A 75 14.14 11.07 8.35
N ALA A 76 13.55 12.06 7.69
CA ALA A 76 12.67 11.81 6.55
C ALA A 76 13.48 11.23 5.38
N GLY A 77 13.01 10.12 4.80
CA GLY A 77 13.61 9.51 3.61
C GLY A 77 13.69 7.98 3.62
N GLY A 78 13.40 7.31 4.74
CA GLY A 78 13.25 5.84 4.80
C GLY A 78 14.46 5.08 4.23
N GLU A 79 14.22 4.14 3.32
CA GLU A 79 15.26 3.29 2.71
C GLU A 79 16.36 4.08 2.02
N TYR A 80 16.04 5.23 1.43
CA TYR A 80 17.05 6.11 0.84
C TYR A 80 18.09 6.51 1.89
N VAL A 81 17.63 6.95 3.07
CA VAL A 81 18.51 7.37 4.16
C VAL A 81 19.28 6.18 4.72
N TYR A 82 18.59 5.06 4.96
CA TYR A 82 19.24 3.88 5.55
C TYR A 82 20.40 3.39 4.68
N LEU A 83 20.18 3.22 3.37
CA LEU A 83 21.22 2.69 2.49
C LEU A 83 22.28 3.72 2.10
N SER A 84 21.92 5.00 2.01
CA SER A 84 22.91 6.06 1.71
C SER A 84 23.94 6.20 2.82
N GLU A 85 23.50 6.09 4.07
CA GLU A 85 24.34 6.31 5.25
C GLU A 85 25.19 5.08 5.60
N GLN A 86 24.67 3.88 5.35
CA GLN A 86 25.37 2.64 5.70
C GLN A 86 26.30 2.13 4.60
N PHE A 87 25.97 2.39 3.33
CA PHE A 87 26.71 1.83 2.21
C PHE A 87 27.29 2.91 1.30
N HIS A 88 26.44 3.57 0.52
CA HIS A 88 26.84 4.63 -0.40
C HIS A 88 25.60 5.35 -0.94
N PRO A 89 25.65 6.67 -1.22
CA PRO A 89 24.51 7.42 -1.77
C PRO A 89 23.88 6.83 -3.03
N ILE A 90 24.66 6.10 -3.85
CA ILE A 90 24.14 5.43 -5.05
C ILE A 90 23.10 4.34 -4.71
N PHE A 91 23.26 3.63 -3.60
CA PHE A 91 22.31 2.60 -3.20
C PHE A 91 21.00 3.23 -2.70
N GLY A 92 21.07 4.36 -2.00
CA GLY A 92 19.88 5.14 -1.69
C GLY A 92 19.21 5.68 -2.95
N PHE A 93 19.96 6.22 -3.90
CA PHE A 93 19.39 6.68 -5.18
C PHE A 93 18.65 5.56 -5.94
N LEU A 94 19.24 4.36 -5.99
CA LEU A 94 18.63 3.20 -6.61
C LEU A 94 17.35 2.75 -5.89
N THR A 95 17.27 2.87 -4.56
CA THR A 95 16.01 2.56 -3.85
C THR A 95 14.88 3.48 -4.24
N GLY A 96 15.18 4.75 -4.58
CA GLY A 96 14.20 5.67 -5.14
C GLY A 96 13.56 5.14 -6.43
N TRP A 97 14.37 4.62 -7.35
CA TRP A 97 13.89 4.01 -8.60
C TRP A 97 13.09 2.73 -8.37
N VAL A 98 13.59 1.85 -7.51
CA VAL A 98 12.89 0.59 -7.16
C VAL A 98 11.55 0.91 -6.49
N SER A 99 11.54 1.85 -5.54
CA SER A 99 10.32 2.29 -4.86
C SER A 99 9.31 2.87 -5.85
N PHE A 100 9.75 3.73 -6.77
CA PHE A 100 8.86 4.37 -7.73
C PHE A 100 8.13 3.35 -8.62
N PHE A 101 8.87 2.43 -9.24
CA PHE A 101 8.29 1.45 -10.16
C PHE A 101 7.66 0.25 -9.44
N VAL A 102 8.43 -0.42 -8.59
CA VAL A 102 8.06 -1.71 -7.98
C VAL A 102 7.32 -1.49 -6.67
N GLY A 103 7.75 -0.53 -5.86
CA GLY A 103 7.15 -0.28 -4.55
C GLY A 103 5.76 0.36 -4.61
N PHE A 104 5.53 1.27 -5.56
CA PHE A 104 4.30 2.06 -5.60
C PHE A 104 3.50 1.91 -6.90
N SER A 105 4.12 2.10 -8.07
CA SER A 105 3.38 2.14 -9.34
C SER A 105 2.72 0.80 -9.70
N ALA A 106 3.48 -0.30 -9.65
CA ALA A 106 2.95 -1.62 -9.98
C ALA A 106 1.85 -2.11 -9.00
N PRO A 107 2.01 -2.02 -7.66
CA PRO A 107 0.96 -2.39 -6.72
C PRO A 107 -0.31 -1.53 -6.85
N LEU A 108 -0.16 -0.24 -7.15
CA LEU A 108 -1.29 0.66 -7.39
C LEU A 108 -2.09 0.24 -8.65
N ALA A 109 -1.38 -0.10 -9.72
CA ALA A 109 -2.00 -0.62 -10.94
C ALA A 109 -2.68 -1.98 -10.69
N ALA A 110 -2.01 -2.91 -10.01
CA ALA A 110 -2.56 -4.22 -9.67
C ALA A 110 -3.82 -4.12 -8.79
N SER A 111 -3.79 -3.24 -7.77
CA SER A 111 -4.92 -3.05 -6.86
C SER A 111 -6.12 -2.39 -7.55
N SER A 112 -5.88 -1.42 -8.43
CA SER A 112 -6.95 -0.73 -9.16
C SER A 112 -7.58 -1.63 -10.22
N LEU A 113 -6.81 -2.51 -10.87
CA LEU A 113 -7.33 -3.57 -11.73
C LEU A 113 -8.11 -4.62 -10.93
N GLY A 114 -7.60 -5.06 -9.77
CA GLY A 114 -8.33 -5.97 -8.90
C GLY A 114 -9.70 -5.39 -8.48
N LEU A 115 -9.73 -4.11 -8.12
CA LEU A 115 -10.99 -3.41 -7.84
C LEU A 115 -11.93 -3.39 -9.04
N SER A 116 -11.43 -3.10 -10.25
CA SER A 116 -12.29 -3.05 -11.43
C SER A 116 -12.84 -4.43 -11.80
N GLU A 117 -12.11 -5.51 -11.49
CA GLU A 117 -12.61 -6.88 -11.63
C GLU A 117 -13.75 -7.20 -10.67
N TYR A 118 -13.61 -6.84 -9.39
CA TYR A 118 -14.70 -7.01 -8.42
C TYR A 118 -15.92 -6.16 -8.79
N LEU A 119 -15.71 -4.93 -9.26
CA LEU A 119 -16.81 -4.04 -9.64
C LEU A 119 -17.55 -4.54 -10.88
N ALA A 120 -16.81 -5.00 -11.90
CA ALA A 120 -17.39 -5.60 -13.10
C ALA A 120 -18.16 -6.89 -12.78
N SER A 121 -17.65 -7.70 -11.84
CA SER A 121 -18.32 -8.92 -11.39
C SER A 121 -19.61 -8.61 -10.62
N ALA A 122 -19.61 -7.57 -9.78
CA ALA A 122 -20.77 -7.14 -9.01
C ALA A 122 -21.84 -6.43 -9.87
N PHE A 123 -21.41 -5.71 -10.92
CA PHE A 123 -22.29 -4.97 -11.81
C PHE A 123 -21.97 -5.28 -13.28
N PRO A 124 -22.35 -6.47 -13.79
CA PRO A 124 -22.02 -6.89 -15.15
C PRO A 124 -22.54 -5.95 -16.23
N GLN A 125 -23.63 -5.22 -15.95
CA GLN A 125 -24.18 -4.19 -16.86
C GLN A 125 -23.19 -3.07 -17.18
N LEU A 126 -22.18 -2.82 -16.35
CA LEU A 126 -21.11 -1.86 -16.66
C LEU A 126 -20.37 -2.25 -17.94
N LEU A 127 -20.21 -3.55 -18.20
CA LEU A 127 -19.51 -4.08 -19.36
C LEU A 127 -20.30 -3.92 -20.67
N ALA A 128 -21.60 -3.66 -20.61
CA ALA A 128 -22.43 -3.45 -21.81
C ALA A 128 -22.11 -2.14 -22.55
N TRP A 129 -21.31 -1.25 -21.94
CA TRP A 129 -21.06 0.11 -22.42
C TRP A 129 -19.84 0.19 -23.35
N GLY A 130 -19.21 -0.95 -23.69
CA GLY A 130 -17.97 -1.00 -24.46
C GLY A 130 -17.21 -2.33 -24.30
N GLY A 131 -15.96 -2.38 -24.76
CA GLY A 131 -15.12 -3.57 -24.60
C GLY A 131 -14.71 -3.79 -23.14
N GLU A 132 -14.85 -5.02 -22.65
CA GLU A 132 -14.59 -5.39 -21.24
C GLU A 132 -13.23 -4.89 -20.72
N VAL A 133 -12.17 -5.13 -21.49
CA VAL A 133 -10.80 -4.68 -21.16
C VAL A 133 -10.71 -3.16 -21.08
N ALA A 134 -11.36 -2.44 -21.99
CA ALA A 134 -11.32 -0.98 -22.04
C ALA A 134 -12.05 -0.38 -20.83
N ILE A 135 -13.21 -0.92 -20.46
CA ILE A 135 -14.00 -0.46 -19.31
C ILE A 135 -13.25 -0.70 -18.01
N LYS A 136 -12.74 -1.92 -17.79
CA LYS A 136 -11.98 -2.27 -16.58
C LYS A 136 -10.73 -1.40 -16.40
N ARG A 137 -9.99 -1.12 -17.48
CA ARG A 137 -8.85 -0.19 -17.46
C ARG A 137 -9.27 1.25 -17.18
N SER A 138 -10.39 1.69 -17.76
CA SER A 138 -10.93 3.04 -17.54
C SER A 138 -11.33 3.23 -16.08
N ILE A 139 -11.97 2.24 -15.45
CA ILE A 139 -12.31 2.25 -14.02
C ILE A 139 -11.03 2.32 -13.17
N ALA A 140 -10.03 1.48 -13.48
CA ALA A 140 -8.76 1.47 -12.75
C ALA A 140 -8.06 2.84 -12.79
N VAL A 141 -7.96 3.44 -13.99
CA VAL A 141 -7.40 4.80 -14.18
C VAL A 141 -8.23 5.84 -13.44
N ALA A 142 -9.56 5.80 -13.55
CA ALA A 142 -10.46 6.75 -12.90
C ALA A 142 -10.29 6.73 -11.38
N VAL A 143 -10.16 5.55 -10.77
CA VAL A 143 -9.92 5.42 -9.32
C VAL A 143 -8.56 6.00 -8.93
N ILE A 144 -7.49 5.70 -9.66
CA ILE A 144 -6.15 6.26 -9.40
C ILE A 144 -6.19 7.80 -9.49
N VAL A 145 -6.75 8.34 -10.57
CA VAL A 145 -6.86 9.79 -10.76
C VAL A 145 -7.69 10.42 -9.65
N SER A 146 -8.84 9.84 -9.30
CA SER A 146 -9.72 10.35 -8.25
C SER A 146 -9.01 10.41 -6.89
N LEU A 147 -8.33 9.33 -6.50
CA LEU A 147 -7.56 9.29 -5.26
C LEU A 147 -6.37 10.25 -5.30
N THR A 148 -5.73 10.42 -6.46
CA THR A 148 -4.65 11.41 -6.63
C THR A 148 -5.18 12.83 -6.40
N LEU A 149 -6.31 13.18 -7.00
CA LEU A 149 -6.97 14.48 -6.79
C LEU A 149 -7.36 14.71 -5.32
N VAL A 150 -7.71 13.67 -4.58
CA VAL A 150 -7.94 13.75 -3.12
C VAL A 150 -6.63 14.09 -2.39
N HIS A 151 -5.52 13.43 -2.71
CA HIS A 151 -4.23 13.66 -2.06
C HIS A 151 -3.63 15.03 -2.40
N LEU A 152 -3.92 15.58 -3.58
CA LEU A 152 -3.50 16.93 -3.97
C LEU A 152 -4.11 18.04 -3.10
N ARG A 153 -5.19 17.77 -2.36
CA ARG A 153 -5.81 18.75 -1.44
C ARG A 153 -5.05 18.92 -0.12
N GLY A 154 -4.02 18.13 0.12
CA GLY A 154 -3.16 18.23 1.29
C GLY A 154 -3.16 16.97 2.17
N ILE A 155 -2.11 16.85 2.97
CA ILE A 155 -1.82 15.65 3.76
C ILE A 155 -2.90 15.35 4.81
N ASP A 156 -3.50 16.36 5.43
CA ASP A 156 -4.55 16.19 6.44
C ASP A 156 -5.83 15.59 5.84
N TYR A 157 -6.21 16.06 4.64
CA TYR A 157 -7.40 15.57 3.95
C TYR A 157 -7.17 14.15 3.42
N GLY A 158 -6.00 13.90 2.81
CA GLY A 158 -5.60 12.56 2.38
C GLY A 158 -5.61 11.56 3.54
N ALA A 159 -5.02 11.93 4.68
CA ALA A 159 -4.99 11.09 5.88
C ALA A 159 -6.40 10.77 6.41
N LYS A 160 -7.34 11.72 6.39
CA LYS A 160 -8.73 11.47 6.80
C LYS A 160 -9.42 10.45 5.88
N VAL A 161 -9.34 10.64 4.56
CA VAL A 161 -9.93 9.72 3.59
C VAL A 161 -9.32 8.32 3.74
N GLN A 162 -8.00 8.26 3.82
CA GLN A 162 -7.29 7.01 4.05
C GLN A 162 -7.73 6.34 5.34
N ASN A 163 -7.90 7.11 6.42
CA ASN A 163 -8.29 6.53 7.70
C ASN A 163 -9.66 5.85 7.64
N VAL A 164 -10.63 6.51 7.00
CA VAL A 164 -11.98 5.95 6.79
C VAL A 164 -11.91 4.68 5.96
N LEU A 165 -11.15 4.68 4.86
CA LEU A 165 -11.01 3.51 3.99
C LEU A 165 -10.36 2.33 4.73
N THR A 166 -9.32 2.57 5.54
CA THR A 166 -8.66 1.50 6.28
C THR A 166 -9.57 0.91 7.34
N VAL A 167 -10.25 1.75 8.13
CA VAL A 167 -11.21 1.27 9.14
C VAL A 167 -12.32 0.47 8.46
N GLY A 168 -12.85 0.94 7.33
CA GLY A 168 -13.84 0.21 6.55
C GLY A 168 -13.34 -1.16 6.09
N LYS A 169 -12.12 -1.24 5.54
CA LYS A 169 -11.50 -2.51 5.13
C LYS A 169 -11.35 -3.48 6.31
N VAL A 170 -10.89 -3.01 7.46
CA VAL A 170 -10.72 -3.83 8.66
C VAL A 170 -12.07 -4.34 9.16
N LEU A 171 -13.09 -3.48 9.24
CA LEU A 171 -14.45 -3.87 9.64
C LEU A 171 -15.04 -4.91 8.68
N LEU A 172 -14.82 -4.76 7.38
CA LEU A 172 -15.26 -5.75 6.39
C LEU A 172 -14.60 -7.10 6.61
N ILE A 173 -13.30 -7.14 6.90
CA ILE A 173 -12.60 -8.41 7.19
C ILE A 173 -13.15 -9.03 8.47
N VAL A 174 -13.30 -8.26 9.54
CA VAL A 174 -13.82 -8.75 10.82
C VAL A 174 -15.26 -9.23 10.70
N GLY A 175 -16.08 -8.60 9.87
CA GLY A 175 -17.47 -9.02 9.65
C GLY A 175 -17.66 -10.15 8.64
N LEU A 176 -16.64 -10.47 7.83
CA LEU A 176 -16.64 -11.60 6.89
C LEU A 176 -16.22 -12.91 7.58
N ILE A 177 -15.40 -12.81 8.64
CA ILE A 177 -15.05 -13.91 9.55
C ILE A 177 -16.24 -14.20 10.47
#